data_AF-A0A523VP17-F1
#
_entry.id   AF-A0A523VP17-F1
#
_cell.length_a   1.000
_cell.length_b   1.000
_cell.length_c   1.000
_cell.angle_alpha   90.00
_cell.angle_beta   90.00
_cell.angle_gamma   90.00
#
_symmetry.space_group_name_H-M   'P 1'
#
loop_
_entity.id
_entity.type
_entity.pdbx_description
1 polymer ?
#
loop_
_entity_poly.entity_id
_entity_poly.type
_entity_poly.pdbx_seq_one_letter_code
_entity_poly.pdbx_strand_id
1 'polypeptide(L)'
;MIKISYYLSNLVKNAREQNIYAGITISVLITVISYIIISVISILVGFDIYPGYFLLADLEYVLGTLFGVIFFLKNRRPDQSILKYGIVVGIVGGIISSFFISLYVWILLFYFSVFIAYLVAYLISGVFIGLLIGAILSGYYMYKEVKGE
;
A
#
# COMPACT_ATOMS: atom_id res chain seq x y z
N MET A 1 10.95 -38.79 10.86
CA MET A 1 9.77 -37.97 11.26
C MET A 1 10.10 -36.48 11.44
N ILE A 2 11.20 -36.11 12.12
CA ILE A 2 11.56 -34.70 12.43
C ILE A 2 11.83 -33.84 11.18
N LYS A 3 12.50 -34.37 10.15
CA LYS A 3 12.79 -33.62 8.90
C LYS A 3 11.53 -33.20 8.12
N ILE A 4 10.51 -34.06 8.03
CA ILE A 4 9.28 -33.76 7.27
C ILE A 4 8.49 -32.63 7.93
N SER A 5 8.39 -32.65 9.27
CA SER A 5 7.75 -31.57 10.04
C SER A 5 8.46 -30.23 9.86
N TYR A 6 9.79 -30.22 9.82
CA TYR A 6 10.58 -29.00 9.55
C TYR A 6 10.35 -28.45 8.13
N TYR A 7 10.34 -29.32 7.11
CA TYR A 7 10.08 -28.90 5.72
C TYR A 7 8.66 -28.37 5.53
N LEU A 8 7.65 -29.02 6.13
CA LEU A 8 6.28 -28.51 6.14
C LEU A 8 6.16 -27.18 6.86
N SER A 9 6.80 -27.02 8.02
CA SER A 9 6.87 -25.76 8.75
C SER A 9 7.46 -24.64 7.88
N ASN A 10 8.57 -24.90 7.16
CA ASN A 10 9.18 -23.91 6.27
C ASN A 10 8.32 -23.59 5.04
N LEU A 11 7.69 -24.57 4.41
CA LEU A 11 6.76 -24.34 3.30
C LEU A 11 5.57 -23.49 3.73
N VAL A 12 5.01 -23.82 4.90
CA VAL A 12 3.94 -23.06 5.52
C VAL A 12 4.43 -21.64 5.82
N LYS A 13 5.61 -21.43 6.42
CA LYS A 13 6.14 -20.10 6.72
C LYS A 13 6.40 -19.25 5.46
N ASN A 14 6.93 -19.85 4.38
CA ASN A 14 7.17 -19.17 3.11
C ASN A 14 5.87 -18.73 2.43
N ALA A 15 4.85 -19.58 2.41
CA ALA A 15 3.53 -19.20 1.94
C ALA A 15 2.85 -18.14 2.87
N ARG A 16 3.39 -17.89 4.08
CA ARG A 16 2.84 -16.98 5.12
C ARG A 16 3.29 -15.56 4.84
N GLU A 17 4.57 -15.44 4.48
CA GLU A 17 5.17 -14.19 4.04
C GLU A 17 4.62 -13.74 2.68
N GLN A 18 4.33 -14.69 1.78
CA GLN A 18 3.71 -14.40 0.48
C GLN A 18 2.40 -13.59 0.58
N ASN A 19 1.56 -13.82 1.60
CA ASN A 19 0.28 -13.10 1.73
C ASN A 19 0.45 -11.63 2.16
N ILE A 20 1.46 -11.34 3.00
CA ILE A 20 1.81 -9.97 3.38
C ILE A 20 2.38 -9.24 2.17
N TYR A 21 3.34 -9.84 1.48
CA TYR A 21 3.95 -9.26 0.28
C TYR A 21 2.93 -9.06 -0.85
N ALA A 22 1.96 -9.96 -1.00
CA ALA A 22 0.89 -9.80 -1.97
C ALA A 22 0.00 -8.59 -1.64
N GLY A 23 -0.39 -8.41 -0.38
CA GLY A 23 -1.14 -7.22 0.05
C GLY A 23 -0.40 -5.91 -0.20
N ILE A 24 0.91 -5.87 0.13
CA ILE A 24 1.78 -4.72 -0.15
C ILE A 24 1.86 -4.48 -1.67
N THR A 25 2.11 -5.52 -2.45
CA THR A 25 2.23 -5.42 -3.91
C THR A 25 0.95 -4.89 -4.55
N ILE A 26 -0.22 -5.39 -4.12
CA ILE A 26 -1.52 -4.91 -4.60
C ILE A 26 -1.72 -3.45 -4.22
N SER A 27 -1.36 -3.07 -3.00
CA SER A 27 -1.42 -1.67 -2.56
C SER A 27 -0.62 -0.76 -3.47
N VAL A 28 0.63 -1.13 -3.74
CA VAL A 28 1.54 -0.37 -4.59
C VAL A 28 1.02 -0.30 -6.03
N LEU A 29 0.63 -1.44 -6.59
CA LEU A 29 0.15 -1.54 -7.97
C LEU A 29 -1.06 -0.64 -8.21
N ILE A 30 -2.06 -0.69 -7.32
CA ILE A 30 -3.28 0.10 -7.46
C ILE A 30 -2.98 1.59 -7.26
N THR A 31 -2.16 1.94 -6.28
CA THR A 31 -1.76 3.34 -6.05
C THR A 31 -1.08 3.92 -7.30
N VAL A 32 -0.10 3.21 -7.86
CA VAL A 32 0.67 3.68 -9.02
C VAL A 32 -0.20 3.73 -10.28
N ILE A 33 -1.01 2.71 -10.54
CA ILE A 33 -1.89 2.70 -11.72
C ILE A 33 -2.92 3.82 -11.64
N SER A 34 -3.57 4.00 -10.49
CA SER A 34 -4.56 5.08 -10.32
C SER A 34 -3.92 6.45 -10.52
N TYR A 35 -2.72 6.66 -9.96
CA TYR A 35 -1.96 7.89 -10.15
C TYR A 35 -1.62 8.18 -11.62
N ILE A 36 -1.16 7.17 -12.36
CA ILE A 36 -0.85 7.31 -13.79
C ILE A 36 -2.12 7.67 -14.59
N ILE A 37 -3.23 6.94 -14.35
CA ILE A 37 -4.50 7.19 -15.05
C ILE A 37 -4.98 8.62 -14.82
N ILE A 38 -5.00 9.03 -13.54
CA ILE A 38 -5.47 10.36 -13.14
C ILE A 38 -4.56 11.45 -13.71
N SER A 39 -3.23 11.24 -13.68
CA SER A 39 -2.26 12.15 -14.31
C SER A 39 -2.52 12.31 -15.81
N VAL A 40 -2.77 11.22 -16.54
CA VAL A 40 -3.06 11.25 -17.98
C VAL A 40 -4.37 11.96 -18.29
N ILE A 41 -5.44 11.70 -17.53
CA ILE A 41 -6.74 12.36 -17.71
C ILE A 41 -6.60 13.88 -17.53
N SER A 42 -5.86 14.33 -16.53
CA SER A 42 -5.66 15.76 -16.25
C SER A 42 -4.97 16.49 -17.38
N ILE A 43 -3.94 15.86 -17.96
CA ILE A 43 -3.26 16.39 -19.15
C ILE A 43 -4.25 16.53 -20.31
N LEU A 44 -5.12 15.54 -20.53
CA LEU A 44 -6.10 15.56 -21.62
C LEU A 44 -7.19 16.62 -21.44
N VAL A 45 -7.60 16.90 -20.20
CA VAL A 45 -8.66 17.89 -19.89
C VAL A 45 -8.10 19.31 -19.78
N GLY A 46 -6.78 19.50 -19.88
CA GLY A 46 -6.14 20.81 -19.82
C GLY A 46 -6.08 21.40 -18.41
N PHE A 47 -6.13 20.55 -17.37
CA PHE A 47 -5.82 20.99 -16.02
C PHE A 47 -4.31 21.25 -15.91
N ASP A 48 -3.94 22.44 -15.44
CA ASP A 48 -2.54 22.84 -15.28
C ASP A 48 -1.76 21.84 -14.41
N ILE A 49 -0.60 21.43 -14.94
CA ILE A 49 0.24 20.33 -14.41
C ILE A 49 1.10 20.84 -13.22
N TYR A 50 0.71 21.92 -12.52
CA TYR A 50 1.53 22.58 -11.51
C TYR A 50 0.71 23.21 -10.36
N PRO A 51 1.31 23.35 -9.16
CA PRO A 51 1.86 22.30 -8.30
C PRO A 51 0.79 21.57 -7.48
N GLY A 52 -0.48 22.03 -7.54
CA GLY A 52 -1.57 21.50 -6.72
C GLY A 52 -1.97 20.07 -7.08
N TYR A 53 -1.82 19.67 -8.35
CA TYR A 53 -2.25 18.36 -8.82
C TYR A 53 -1.33 17.23 -8.34
N PHE A 54 -0.02 17.47 -8.37
CA PHE A 54 0.95 16.51 -7.83
C PHE A 54 0.92 16.46 -6.30
N LEU A 55 0.33 17.43 -5.60
CA LEU A 55 0.20 17.38 -4.13
C LEU A 55 -0.99 16.54 -3.63
N LEU A 56 -1.86 16.05 -4.52
CA LEU A 56 -3.12 15.38 -4.18
C LEU A 56 -3.12 13.86 -4.42
N ALA A 57 -1.98 13.19 -4.22
CA ALA A 57 -1.87 11.72 -4.34
C ALA A 57 -2.66 10.93 -3.27
N ASP A 58 -3.36 11.63 -2.38
CA ASP A 58 -4.00 11.06 -1.20
C ASP A 58 -5.14 10.09 -1.57
N LEU A 59 -5.89 10.37 -2.64
CA LEU A 59 -6.97 9.48 -3.08
C LEU A 59 -6.41 8.14 -3.58
N GLU A 60 -5.32 8.18 -4.33
CA GLU A 60 -4.61 7.03 -4.87
C GLU A 60 -4.02 6.19 -3.74
N TYR A 61 -3.45 6.83 -2.71
CA TYR A 61 -3.02 6.14 -1.49
C TYR A 61 -4.18 5.48 -0.77
N VAL A 62 -5.32 6.16 -0.61
CA VAL A 62 -6.50 5.59 0.02
C VAL A 62 -6.96 4.36 -0.75
N LEU A 63 -7.10 4.46 -2.07
CA LEU A 63 -7.52 3.34 -2.92
C LEU A 63 -6.54 2.17 -2.82
N GLY A 64 -5.25 2.40 -3.08
CA GLY A 64 -4.25 1.33 -3.03
C GLY A 64 -4.19 0.66 -1.66
N THR A 65 -4.07 1.45 -0.60
CA THR A 65 -4.01 0.94 0.77
C THR A 65 -5.27 0.15 1.12
N LEU A 66 -6.45 0.64 0.74
CA LEU A 66 -7.72 -0.03 1.02
C LEU A 66 -7.77 -1.41 0.36
N PHE A 67 -7.46 -1.51 -0.93
CA PHE A 67 -7.46 -2.80 -1.63
C PHE A 67 -6.36 -3.74 -1.14
N GLY A 68 -5.15 -3.22 -0.90
CA GLY A 68 -4.03 -4.02 -0.41
C GLY A 68 -4.27 -4.59 0.99
N VAL A 69 -4.77 -3.77 1.91
CA VAL A 69 -5.12 -4.20 3.27
C VAL A 69 -6.32 -5.14 3.27
N ILE A 70 -7.39 -4.87 2.49
CA ILE A 70 -8.53 -5.80 2.38
C ILE A 70 -8.07 -7.15 1.82
N PHE A 71 -7.26 -7.15 0.76
CA PHE A 71 -6.74 -8.38 0.18
C PHE A 71 -5.92 -9.16 1.22
N PHE A 72 -5.01 -8.47 1.93
CA PHE A 72 -4.24 -9.10 3.00
C PHE A 72 -5.17 -9.68 4.07
N LEU A 73 -6.11 -8.90 4.62
CA LEU A 73 -6.98 -9.32 5.71
C LEU A 73 -7.89 -10.49 5.34
N LYS A 74 -8.40 -10.53 4.10
CA LYS A 74 -9.21 -11.65 3.60
C LYS A 74 -8.41 -12.94 3.39
N ASN A 75 -7.13 -12.82 3.07
CA ASN A 75 -6.24 -13.94 2.82
C ASN A 75 -5.21 -14.16 3.95
N ARG A 76 -5.40 -13.48 5.09
CA ARG A 76 -4.49 -13.59 6.23
C ARG A 76 -4.64 -14.97 6.83
N ARG A 77 -3.65 -15.36 7.62
CA ARG A 77 -3.77 -16.59 8.39
C ARG A 77 -4.40 -16.35 9.77
N PRO A 78 -5.10 -17.35 10.33
CA PRO A 78 -5.71 -17.22 11.65
C PRO A 78 -4.71 -16.84 12.75
N ASP A 79 -3.46 -17.29 12.64
CA ASP A 79 -2.38 -17.02 13.61
C ASP A 79 -1.79 -15.60 13.52
N GLN A 80 -2.07 -14.88 12.42
CA GLN A 80 -1.57 -13.52 12.23
C GLN A 80 -2.48 -12.52 12.93
N SER A 81 -1.88 -11.70 13.80
CA SER A 81 -2.59 -10.56 14.42
C SER A 81 -3.13 -9.62 13.34
N ILE A 82 -4.46 -9.51 13.30
CA ILE A 82 -5.23 -8.69 12.35
C ILE A 82 -4.71 -7.26 12.37
N LEU A 83 -4.68 -6.66 13.58
CA LEU A 83 -4.29 -5.28 13.78
C LEU A 83 -2.83 -5.03 13.41
N LYS A 84 -1.91 -5.86 13.93
CA LYS A 84 -0.47 -5.65 13.69
C LYS A 84 -0.14 -5.74 12.21
N TYR A 85 -0.58 -6.81 11.54
CA TYR A 85 -0.16 -7.04 10.16
C TYR A 85 -0.92 -6.18 9.15
N GLY A 86 -2.19 -5.84 9.38
CA GLY A 86 -2.89 -4.93 8.50
C GLY A 86 -2.34 -3.49 8.58
N ILE A 87 -1.90 -3.04 9.76
CA ILE A 87 -1.14 -1.78 9.90
C ILE A 87 0.19 -1.86 9.15
N VAL A 88 0.95 -2.96 9.29
CA VAL A 88 2.23 -3.14 8.58
C VAL A 88 2.03 -3.11 7.07
N VAL A 89 1.04 -3.83 6.55
CA VAL A 89 0.72 -3.82 5.11
C VAL A 89 0.37 -2.41 4.64
N GLY A 90 -0.43 -1.67 5.43
CA GLY A 90 -0.81 -0.30 5.09
C GLY A 90 0.38 0.66 5.06
N ILE A 91 1.21 0.68 6.10
CA ILE A 91 2.39 1.56 6.19
C ILE A 91 3.41 1.21 5.11
N VAL A 92 3.77 -0.07 4.97
CA VAL A 92 4.81 -0.49 4.02
C VAL A 92 4.33 -0.31 2.58
N GLY A 93 3.05 -0.62 2.31
CA GLY A 93 2.41 -0.30 1.04
C GLY A 93 2.48 1.20 0.72
N GLY A 94 2.13 2.05 1.69
CA GLY A 94 2.24 3.50 1.56
C GLY A 94 3.65 3.98 1.24
N ILE A 95 4.66 3.54 2.00
CA ILE A 95 6.08 3.92 1.79
C ILE A 95 6.55 3.54 0.38
N ILE A 96 6.29 2.31 -0.05
CA ILE A 96 6.74 1.83 -1.36
C ILE A 96 5.99 2.57 -2.49
N SER A 97 4.68 2.81 -2.32
CA SER A 97 3.91 3.65 -3.24
C SER A 97 4.52 5.05 -3.38
N SER A 98 4.92 5.70 -2.28
CA SER A 98 5.57 7.01 -2.30
C SER A 98 6.84 7.03 -3.11
N PHE A 99 7.65 5.99 -2.99
CA PHE A 99 8.85 5.84 -3.80
C PHE A 99 8.51 5.78 -5.30
N PHE A 100 7.56 4.93 -5.71
CA PHE A 100 7.20 4.77 -7.12
C PHE A 100 6.52 5.99 -7.72
N ILE A 101 5.63 6.67 -6.98
CA ILE A 101 5.02 7.92 -7.44
C ILE A 101 6.11 8.99 -7.64
N SER A 102 7.02 9.14 -6.68
CA SER A 102 8.13 10.09 -6.80
C SER A 102 9.03 9.78 -8.00
N LEU A 103 9.30 8.49 -8.23
CA LEU A 103 10.07 8.02 -9.38
C LEU A 103 9.36 8.37 -10.70
N TYR A 104 8.04 8.19 -10.76
CA TYR A 104 7.24 8.57 -11.93
C TYR A 104 7.31 10.08 -12.21
N VAL A 105 7.14 10.92 -11.17
CA VAL A 105 7.25 12.38 -11.32
C VAL A 105 8.66 12.79 -11.75
N TRP A 106 9.69 12.14 -11.21
CA TRP A 106 11.07 12.37 -11.63
C TRP A 106 11.30 12.03 -13.10
N ILE A 107 10.74 10.93 -13.60
CA ILE A 107 10.83 10.55 -15.01
C ILE A 107 10.18 11.60 -15.93
N LEU A 108 9.11 12.26 -15.47
CA LEU A 108 8.45 13.30 -16.26
C LEU A 108 9.23 14.62 -16.28
N LEU A 109 9.84 14.99 -15.15
CA LEU A 109 10.43 16.31 -14.97
C LEU A 109 11.97 16.33 -15.12
N PHE A 110 12.64 15.18 -15.00
CA PHE A 110 14.11 15.00 -15.09
C PHE A 110 14.96 15.85 -14.12
N TYR A 111 14.38 16.35 -13.02
CA TYR A 111 15.09 17.11 -11.98
C TYR A 111 15.21 16.29 -10.69
N PHE A 112 16.44 15.97 -10.27
CA PHE A 112 16.65 15.14 -9.06
C PHE A 112 16.22 15.83 -7.75
N SER A 113 16.36 17.15 -7.65
CA SER A 113 15.84 17.91 -6.50
C SER A 113 14.32 17.75 -6.34
N VAL A 114 13.61 17.64 -7.46
CA VAL A 114 12.16 17.42 -7.51
C VAL A 114 11.81 16.02 -7.01
N PHE A 115 12.59 15.00 -7.35
CA PHE A 115 12.43 13.64 -6.80
C PHE A 115 12.46 13.64 -5.27
N ILE A 116 13.46 14.29 -4.66
CA ILE A 116 13.61 14.32 -3.19
C ILE A 116 12.45 15.08 -2.54
N ALA A 117 12.06 16.24 -3.09
CA ALA A 117 10.96 17.03 -2.56
C ALA A 117 9.64 16.26 -2.57
N TYR A 118 9.29 15.62 -3.69
CA TYR A 118 8.08 14.81 -3.80
C TYR A 118 8.15 13.54 -2.94
N LEU A 119 9.30 12.90 -2.85
CA LEU A 119 9.48 11.73 -1.99
C LEU A 119 9.18 12.06 -0.53
N VAL A 120 9.70 13.17 -0.02
CA VAL A 120 9.43 13.59 1.36
C VAL A 120 7.94 13.90 1.55
N ALA A 121 7.34 14.67 0.65
CA ALA A 121 5.92 15.03 0.72
C ALA A 121 5.02 13.79 0.72
N TYR A 122 5.25 12.89 -0.23
CA TYR A 122 4.48 11.66 -0.40
C TYR A 122 4.73 10.62 0.68
N LEU A 123 5.93 10.55 1.26
CA LEU A 123 6.19 9.66 2.39
C LEU A 123 5.34 10.05 3.61
N ILE A 124 5.20 11.35 3.87
CA ILE A 124 4.37 11.83 4.98
C ILE A 124 2.91 11.41 4.77
N SER A 125 2.33 11.70 3.60
CA SER A 125 0.93 11.33 3.32
C SER A 125 0.75 9.82 3.21
N GLY A 126 1.62 9.11 2.49
CA GLY A 126 1.56 7.67 2.30
C GLY A 126 1.67 6.89 3.61
N VAL A 127 2.57 7.27 4.52
CA VAL A 127 2.66 6.65 5.86
C VAL A 127 1.41 6.94 6.68
N PHE A 128 0.94 8.20 6.69
CA PHE A 128 -0.19 8.59 7.51
C PHE A 128 -1.50 7.93 7.05
N ILE A 129 -1.79 7.96 5.75
CA ILE A 129 -2.94 7.29 5.14
C ILE A 129 -2.81 5.78 5.29
N GLY A 130 -1.61 5.22 5.05
CA GLY A 130 -1.27 3.82 5.24
C GLY A 130 -1.62 3.31 6.64
N LEU A 131 -1.20 4.07 7.66
CA LEU A 131 -1.49 3.81 9.06
C LEU A 131 -3.00 3.88 9.35
N LEU A 132 -3.67 4.96 8.93
CA LEU A 132 -5.09 5.17 9.21
C LEU A 132 -5.97 4.08 8.59
N ILE A 133 -5.83 3.83 7.30
CA ILE A 133 -6.61 2.82 6.59
C ILE A 133 -6.26 1.42 7.10
N GLY A 134 -4.97 1.15 7.34
CA GLY A 134 -4.51 -0.10 7.95
C GLY A 134 -5.15 -0.34 9.31
N ALA A 135 -5.17 0.66 10.19
CA ALA A 135 -5.77 0.56 11.52
C ALA A 135 -7.30 0.43 11.48
N ILE A 136 -7.99 1.25 10.68
CA ILE A 136 -9.45 1.23 10.55
C ILE A 136 -9.94 -0.13 10.04
N LEU A 137 -9.38 -0.61 8.93
CA LEU A 137 -9.81 -1.88 8.33
C LEU A 137 -9.45 -3.05 9.24
N SER A 138 -8.27 -3.04 9.84
CA SER A 138 -7.89 -4.13 10.76
C SER A 138 -8.73 -4.14 12.02
N GLY A 139 -9.09 -2.97 12.55
CA GLY A 139 -10.03 -2.83 13.67
C GLY A 139 -11.41 -3.36 13.31
N TYR A 140 -11.92 -3.04 12.12
CA TYR A 140 -13.18 -3.57 11.62
C TYR A 140 -13.19 -5.10 11.50
N TYR A 141 -12.16 -5.70 10.89
CA TYR A 141 -12.06 -7.16 10.77
C TYR A 141 -11.88 -7.85 12.12
N MET A 142 -11.12 -7.24 13.04
CA MET A 142 -10.95 -7.77 14.40
C MET A 142 -12.28 -7.78 15.16
N TYR A 143 -13.06 -6.70 15.06
CA TYR A 143 -14.39 -6.65 15.66
C TYR A 143 -15.34 -7.70 15.09
N LYS A 144 -15.34 -7.85 13.76
CA LYS A 144 -16.16 -8.84 13.04
C LYS A 144 -15.86 -10.27 13.52
N GLU A 145 -14.59 -10.61 13.66
CA GLU A 145 -14.15 -11.94 14.09
C GLU A 145 -14.44 -12.23 15.56
N VAL A 146 -14.30 -11.24 16.45
CA VAL A 146 -14.70 -11.38 17.86
C VAL A 146 -16.21 -11.63 18.00
N LYS A 147 -17.02 -11.05 17.10
CA LYS A 147 -18.47 -11.28 17.06
C LYS A 147 -18.89 -12.59 16.39
N GLY A 148 -17.98 -13.29 15.71
CA GLY A 148 -18.28 -14.50 14.96
C GLY A 148 -19.11 -14.27 13.68
N GLU A 149 -19.07 -13.05 13.13
CA GLU A 149 -19.65 -12.69 11.82
C GLU A 149 -18.66 -12.95 10.67
#